data_AF-A0A2J8NQX2-F1
#
_entry.id   AF-A0A2J8NQX2-F1
#
_cell.length_a   1.000
_cell.length_b   1.000
_cell.length_c   1.000
_cell.angle_alpha   90.00
_cell.angle_beta   90.00
_cell.angle_gamma   90.00
#
_symmetry.space_group_name_H-M   'P 1'
#
loop_
_entity.id
_entity.type
_entity.pdbx_description
1 polymer ?
#
loop_
_entity_poly.entity_id
_entity_poly.type
_entity_poly.pdbx_seq_one_letter_code
_entity_poly.pdbx_strand_id
1 'polypeptide(L)'
;DGDNILEKEVLPPIHAYGNRTECRNPQELESIRQDRDALHMEGLIVRERILGADNIDVSHPIIYRGAVYADNMEFEQCIKLWLHALHLRQKVCISTKTQCSEEDQCKINKQIYNLIHLDPRTREGFTLLHLAVNSNTPVDDFHTNDVCSFPNALVTKLLLDCGAEVNAVDNEGNSALHIIVQYNRPISDFLTLHSIIISLVEAGAHTDMTNKQNKTPLDKSTTGVSEILLKTQMKMSLKCLAARAVRANDINYQDQIPRTLEEFVGFH
;
A
#
# COMPACT_ATOMS: atom_id res chain seq x y z
N ASP A 1 -23.64 -44.64 -5.88
CA ASP A 1 -23.64 -43.48 -6.79
C ASP A 1 -22.41 -43.49 -7.68
N GLY A 2 -22.48 -44.25 -8.78
CA GLY A 2 -21.41 -44.33 -9.79
C GLY A 2 -21.53 -43.28 -10.90
N ASP A 3 -22.67 -42.58 -10.96
CA ASP A 3 -23.00 -41.65 -12.05
C ASP A 3 -22.67 -40.18 -11.74
N ASN A 4 -22.04 -39.89 -10.59
CA ASN A 4 -21.70 -38.53 -10.17
C ASN A 4 -20.23 -38.42 -9.72
N ILE A 5 -19.33 -38.97 -10.54
CA ILE A 5 -17.89 -38.83 -10.34
C ILE A 5 -17.51 -37.40 -10.74
N LEU A 6 -17.27 -36.54 -9.75
CA LEU A 6 -16.68 -35.22 -9.98
C LEU A 6 -15.21 -35.41 -10.37
N GLU A 7 -14.93 -35.35 -11.67
CA GLU A 7 -13.56 -35.39 -12.16
C GLU A 7 -12.80 -34.12 -11.75
N LYS A 8 -11.53 -34.31 -11.38
CA LYS A 8 -10.64 -33.23 -10.97
C LYS A 8 -10.28 -32.36 -12.17
N GLU A 9 -10.79 -31.13 -12.21
CA GLU A 9 -10.41 -30.14 -13.21
C GLU A 9 -8.97 -29.65 -12.96
N VAL A 10 -8.01 -30.04 -13.80
CA VAL A 10 -6.60 -29.64 -13.63
C VAL A 10 -6.36 -28.30 -14.32
N LEU A 11 -5.79 -27.33 -13.58
CA LEU A 11 -5.37 -26.05 -14.15
C LEU A 11 -4.26 -26.23 -15.20
N PRO A 12 -4.19 -25.36 -16.21
CA PRO A 12 -3.07 -25.37 -17.16
C PRO A 12 -1.74 -25.16 -16.42
N PRO A 13 -0.61 -25.65 -16.97
CA PRO A 13 0.69 -25.50 -16.34
C PRO A 13 1.02 -24.03 -16.10
N ILE A 14 1.34 -23.69 -14.85
CA ILE A 14 1.71 -22.32 -14.46
C ILE A 14 3.23 -22.21 -14.55
N HIS A 15 3.72 -21.29 -15.37
CA HIS A 15 5.16 -21.10 -15.60
C HIS A 15 5.94 -20.82 -14.32
N ALA A 16 5.37 -20.03 -13.41
CA ALA A 16 5.97 -19.75 -12.12
C ALA A 16 6.13 -20.99 -11.23
N TYR A 17 5.36 -22.05 -11.50
CA TYR A 17 5.47 -23.32 -10.80
C TYR A 17 6.36 -24.36 -11.51
N GLY A 18 7.25 -23.90 -12.39
CA GLY A 18 8.12 -24.77 -13.16
C GLY A 18 7.39 -25.55 -14.25
N ASN A 19 6.25 -25.02 -14.74
CA ASN A 19 5.36 -25.69 -15.70
C ASN A 19 4.87 -27.06 -15.21
N ARG A 20 4.82 -27.28 -13.89
CA ARG A 20 4.25 -28.49 -13.29
C ARG A 20 2.73 -28.47 -13.38
N THR A 21 2.14 -29.65 -13.42
CA THR A 21 0.69 -29.89 -13.42
C THR A 21 0.33 -30.77 -12.24
N GLU A 22 -0.84 -30.53 -11.65
CA GLU A 22 -1.32 -31.24 -10.46
C GLU A 22 -1.39 -32.75 -10.70
N CYS A 23 -0.88 -33.54 -9.75
CA CYS A 23 -0.94 -35.00 -9.77
C CYS A 23 -2.40 -35.48 -9.84
N ARG A 24 -2.70 -36.38 -10.77
CA ARG A 24 -4.06 -36.91 -10.99
C ARG A 24 -4.33 -38.20 -10.26
N ASN A 25 -3.29 -38.96 -9.94
CA ASN A 25 -3.39 -40.28 -9.30
C ASN A 25 -2.35 -40.44 -8.18
N PRO A 26 -2.55 -41.41 -7.27
CA PRO A 26 -1.64 -41.65 -6.16
C PRO A 26 -0.23 -42.06 -6.61
N GLN A 27 -0.09 -42.69 -7.78
CA GLN A 27 1.23 -43.10 -8.30
C GLN A 27 2.10 -41.89 -8.66
N GLU A 28 1.52 -40.85 -9.27
CA GLU A 28 2.19 -39.59 -9.57
C GLU A 28 2.63 -38.88 -8.28
N LEU A 29 1.78 -38.85 -7.25
CA LEU A 29 2.14 -38.27 -5.96
C LEU A 29 3.27 -39.04 -5.27
N GLU A 30 3.27 -40.36 -5.34
CA GLU A 30 4.35 -41.19 -4.78
C GLU A 30 5.69 -40.94 -5.49
N SER A 31 5.66 -40.63 -6.79
CA SER A 31 6.86 -40.34 -7.57
C SER A 31 7.59 -39.06 -7.14
N ILE A 32 6.84 -38.07 -6.60
CA ILE A 32 7.40 -36.80 -6.11
C ILE A 32 7.63 -36.78 -4.59
N ARG A 33 7.33 -37.88 -3.88
CA ARG A 33 7.35 -37.95 -2.41
C ARG A 33 8.69 -37.54 -1.77
N GLN A 34 9.81 -37.80 -2.44
CA GLN A 34 11.15 -37.45 -1.94
C GLN A 34 11.61 -36.05 -2.38
N ASP A 35 10.95 -35.45 -3.37
CA ASP A 35 11.25 -34.11 -3.86
C ASP A 35 10.45 -33.08 -3.05
N ARG A 36 11.10 -32.51 -2.03
CA ARG A 36 10.48 -31.48 -1.18
C ARG A 36 10.06 -30.25 -1.97
N ASP A 37 10.77 -29.89 -3.03
CA ASP A 37 10.43 -28.75 -3.86
C ASP A 37 9.13 -29.03 -4.62
N ALA A 38 9.09 -30.17 -5.33
CA ALA A 38 7.90 -30.60 -6.06
C ALA A 38 6.65 -30.68 -5.17
N LEU A 39 6.77 -31.18 -3.95
CA LEU A 39 5.65 -31.25 -3.01
C LEU A 39 5.12 -29.87 -2.59
N HIS A 40 5.99 -28.88 -2.39
CA HIS A 40 5.54 -27.53 -2.10
C HIS A 40 4.84 -26.91 -3.31
N MET A 41 5.38 -27.11 -4.51
CA MET A 41 4.79 -26.62 -5.75
C MET A 41 3.44 -27.27 -6.03
N GLU A 42 3.32 -28.58 -5.79
CA GLU A 42 2.05 -29.32 -5.83
C GLU A 42 1.02 -28.68 -4.88
N GLY A 43 1.41 -28.36 -3.64
CA GLY A 43 0.55 -27.68 -2.67
C GLY A 43 0.07 -26.30 -3.14
N LEU A 44 0.93 -25.53 -3.82
CA LEU A 44 0.54 -24.23 -4.39
C LEU A 44 -0.45 -24.39 -5.55
N ILE A 45 -0.22 -25.36 -6.44
CA ILE A 45 -1.12 -25.67 -7.57
C ILE A 45 -2.50 -26.08 -7.04
N VAL A 46 -2.55 -27.01 -6.09
CA VAL A 46 -3.79 -27.49 -5.46
C VAL A 46 -4.54 -26.32 -4.83
N ARG A 47 -3.83 -25.44 -4.10
CA ARG A 47 -4.42 -24.29 -3.43
C ARG A 47 -5.01 -23.28 -4.43
N GLU A 48 -4.27 -22.93 -5.48
CA GLU A 48 -4.74 -22.02 -6.52
C GLU A 48 -5.95 -22.59 -7.28
N ARG A 49 -6.00 -23.91 -7.50
CA ARG A 49 -7.17 -24.58 -8.08
C ARG A 49 -8.39 -24.50 -7.17
N ILE A 50 -8.24 -24.85 -5.89
CA ILE A 50 -9.38 -24.96 -4.96
C ILE A 50 -9.94 -23.58 -4.61
N LEU A 51 -9.05 -22.62 -4.32
CA LEU A 51 -9.47 -21.28 -3.90
C LEU A 51 -9.77 -20.36 -5.09
N GLY A 52 -9.20 -20.66 -6.26
CA GLY A 52 -9.30 -19.83 -7.46
C GLY A 52 -8.28 -18.69 -7.48
N ALA A 53 -7.81 -18.33 -8.67
CA ALA A 53 -6.82 -17.27 -8.90
C ALA A 53 -7.26 -15.86 -8.44
N ASP A 54 -8.57 -15.67 -8.22
CA ASP A 54 -9.18 -14.40 -7.79
C ASP A 54 -9.26 -14.28 -6.26
N ASN A 55 -8.80 -15.29 -5.53
CA ASN A 55 -8.80 -15.30 -4.07
C ASN A 55 -7.46 -14.75 -3.53
N ILE A 56 -7.55 -13.77 -2.62
CA ILE A 56 -6.41 -13.10 -2.01
C ILE A 56 -5.46 -14.07 -1.26
N ASP A 57 -6.02 -15.14 -0.69
CA ASP A 57 -5.32 -16.16 0.12
C ASP A 57 -4.42 -17.10 -0.71
N VAL A 58 -4.52 -17.02 -2.04
CA VAL A 58 -3.63 -17.75 -2.95
C VAL A 58 -2.27 -17.07 -3.03
N SER A 59 -2.23 -15.74 -2.97
CA SER A 59 -0.99 -14.97 -3.19
C SER A 59 0.04 -15.11 -2.05
N HIS A 60 -0.41 -15.23 -0.80
CA HIS A 60 0.47 -15.20 0.37
C HIS A 60 1.43 -16.41 0.43
N PRO A 61 0.98 -17.68 0.27
CA PRO A 61 1.87 -18.83 0.23
C PRO A 61 2.88 -18.81 -0.93
N ILE A 62 2.52 -18.22 -2.07
CA ILE A 62 3.40 -18.09 -3.24
C ILE A 62 4.54 -17.11 -2.93
N ILE A 63 4.22 -15.97 -2.30
CA ILE A 63 5.22 -14.97 -1.89
C ILE A 63 6.19 -15.59 -0.88
N TYR A 64 5.66 -16.30 0.12
CA TYR A 64 6.47 -17.00 1.12
C TYR A 64 7.41 -18.01 0.46
N ARG A 65 6.92 -18.81 -0.50
CA ARG A 65 7.77 -19.74 -1.25
C ARG A 65 8.87 -19.00 -2.02
N GLY A 66 8.55 -17.86 -2.63
CA GLY A 66 9.54 -17.00 -3.29
C GLY A 66 10.62 -16.48 -2.33
N ALA A 67 10.26 -16.13 -1.09
CA ALA A 67 11.23 -15.74 -0.06
C ALA A 67 12.19 -16.88 0.30
N VAL A 68 11.70 -18.13 0.40
CA VAL A 68 12.57 -19.31 0.61
C VAL A 68 13.56 -19.49 -0.54
N TYR A 69 13.15 -19.26 -1.79
CA TYR A 69 14.09 -19.27 -2.92
C TYR A 69 15.12 -18.13 -2.85
N ALA A 70 14.71 -16.94 -2.38
CA ALA A 70 15.64 -15.83 -2.19
C ALA A 70 16.72 -16.13 -1.13
N ASP A 71 16.33 -16.74 0.00
CA ASP A 71 17.25 -17.16 1.07
C ASP A 71 18.26 -18.21 0.56
N ASN A 72 17.85 -19.05 -0.40
CA ASN A 72 18.69 -20.04 -1.07
C ASN A 72 19.50 -19.49 -2.26
N MET A 73 19.46 -18.17 -2.52
CA MET A 73 20.09 -17.50 -3.67
C MET A 73 19.54 -17.92 -5.05
N GLU A 74 18.36 -18.53 -5.10
CA GLU A 74 17.65 -18.92 -6.33
C GLU A 74 16.76 -17.78 -6.85
N PHE A 75 17.39 -16.64 -7.18
CA PHE A 75 16.69 -15.40 -7.50
C PHE A 75 15.78 -15.51 -8.73
N GLU A 76 16.13 -16.32 -9.73
CA GLU A 76 15.31 -16.48 -10.93
C GLU A 76 13.94 -17.11 -10.62
N GLN A 77 13.92 -18.13 -9.75
CA GLN A 77 12.70 -18.83 -9.36
C GLN A 77 11.86 -17.98 -8.38
N CYS A 78 12.55 -17.25 -7.49
CA CYS A 78 11.93 -16.23 -6.65
C CYS A 78 11.17 -15.18 -7.49
N ILE A 79 11.83 -14.58 -8.49
CA ILE A 79 11.24 -13.56 -9.35
C ILE A 79 10.00 -14.10 -10.07
N LYS A 80 10.06 -15.33 -10.59
CA LYS A 80 8.91 -15.97 -11.27
C LYS A 80 7.71 -16.10 -10.34
N LEU A 81 7.92 -16.53 -9.09
CA LEU A 81 6.86 -16.67 -8.10
C LEU A 81 6.29 -15.32 -7.66
N TRP A 82 7.15 -14.34 -7.42
CA TRP A 82 6.71 -13.00 -7.03
C TRP A 82 5.98 -12.28 -8.16
N LEU A 83 6.40 -12.44 -9.42
CA LEU A 83 5.66 -11.94 -10.58
C LEU A 83 4.29 -12.62 -10.73
N HIS A 84 4.20 -13.93 -10.48
CA HIS A 84 2.90 -14.63 -10.48
C HIS A 84 2.01 -14.18 -9.34
N ALA A 85 2.54 -14.04 -8.12
CA ALA A 85 1.78 -13.49 -6.99
C ALA A 85 1.32 -12.05 -7.25
N LEU A 86 2.15 -11.23 -7.90
CA LEU A 86 1.79 -9.89 -8.34
C LEU A 86 0.65 -9.92 -9.37
N HIS A 87 0.74 -10.82 -10.36
CA HIS A 87 -0.31 -11.01 -11.36
C HIS A 87 -1.63 -11.49 -10.72
N LEU A 88 -1.58 -12.42 -9.78
CA LEU A 88 -2.74 -12.87 -9.01
C LEU A 88 -3.33 -11.74 -8.18
N ARG A 89 -2.52 -10.92 -7.51
CA ARG A 89 -2.99 -9.74 -6.78
C ARG A 89 -3.56 -8.67 -7.69
N GLN A 90 -2.99 -8.49 -8.88
CA GLN A 90 -3.51 -7.58 -9.88
C GLN A 90 -4.85 -8.10 -10.42
N LYS A 91 -4.98 -9.42 -10.65
CA LYS A 91 -6.25 -10.07 -10.98
C LYS A 91 -7.27 -9.95 -9.88
N VAL A 92 -6.90 -10.14 -8.61
CA VAL A 92 -7.77 -9.88 -7.46
C VAL A 92 -8.19 -8.41 -7.49
N CYS A 93 -7.29 -7.43 -7.66
CA CYS A 93 -7.66 -6.02 -7.82
C CYS A 93 -8.55 -5.75 -9.06
N ILE A 94 -8.48 -6.58 -10.10
CA ILE A 94 -9.33 -6.47 -11.30
C ILE A 94 -10.65 -7.27 -11.15
N SER A 95 -10.69 -8.30 -10.32
CA SER A 95 -11.84 -9.22 -10.08
C SER A 95 -12.67 -8.77 -8.88
N THR A 96 -12.04 -8.16 -7.87
CA THR A 96 -12.67 -7.35 -6.81
C THR A 96 -13.00 -5.94 -7.27
N LYS A 97 -12.69 -5.57 -8.52
CA LYS A 97 -13.71 -4.86 -9.29
C LYS A 97 -14.87 -5.83 -9.45
N THR A 98 -15.71 -5.90 -8.41
CA THR A 98 -17.14 -5.78 -8.67
C THR A 98 -17.24 -4.77 -9.80
N GLN A 99 -17.77 -5.16 -10.95
CA GLN A 99 -18.17 -4.19 -11.96
C GLN A 99 -19.26 -3.34 -11.30
N CYS A 100 -18.87 -2.42 -10.41
CA CYS A 100 -19.61 -1.21 -10.19
C CYS A 100 -19.67 -0.58 -11.57
N SER A 101 -20.87 -0.33 -12.05
CA SER A 101 -21.01 0.51 -13.23
C SER A 101 -20.24 1.82 -12.98
N GLU A 102 -19.79 2.51 -14.04
CA GLU A 102 -19.19 3.84 -13.88
C GLU A 102 -20.10 4.76 -13.04
N GLU A 103 -21.41 4.55 -13.09
CA GLU A 103 -22.39 5.24 -12.24
C GLU A 103 -22.25 4.88 -10.75
N ASP A 104 -22.03 3.62 -10.39
CA ASP A 104 -21.89 3.20 -9.00
C ASP A 104 -20.55 3.66 -8.41
N GLN A 105 -19.47 3.63 -9.21
CA GLN A 105 -18.20 4.21 -8.81
C GLN A 105 -18.30 5.73 -8.64
N CYS A 106 -19.07 6.41 -9.51
CA CYS A 106 -19.37 7.84 -9.36
C CYS A 106 -20.17 8.13 -8.07
N LYS A 107 -21.18 7.31 -7.74
CA LYS A 107 -21.95 7.43 -6.48
C LYS A 107 -21.05 7.24 -5.27
N ILE A 108 -20.18 6.24 -5.28
CA ILE A 108 -19.22 5.97 -4.20
C ILE A 108 -18.24 7.14 -4.07
N ASN A 109 -17.61 7.59 -5.16
CA ASN A 109 -16.70 8.74 -5.13
C ASN A 109 -17.40 10.01 -4.61
N LYS A 110 -18.67 10.22 -4.98
CA LYS A 110 -19.48 11.34 -4.46
C LYS A 110 -19.74 11.21 -2.96
N GLN A 111 -20.01 10.01 -2.46
CA GLN A 111 -20.15 9.77 -1.02
C GLN A 111 -18.84 9.98 -0.28
N ILE A 112 -17.72 9.51 -0.83
CA ILE A 112 -16.38 9.72 -0.26
C ILE A 112 -16.03 11.22 -0.26
N TYR A 113 -16.28 11.92 -1.36
CA TYR A 113 -16.09 13.36 -1.46
C TYR A 113 -16.90 14.11 -0.39
N ASN A 114 -18.19 13.77 -0.25
CA ASN A 114 -19.05 14.37 0.77
C ASN A 114 -18.51 14.07 2.18
N LEU A 115 -18.04 12.85 2.43
CA LEU A 115 -17.46 12.45 3.71
C LEU A 115 -16.17 13.23 4.00
N ILE A 116 -15.29 13.43 3.02
CA ILE A 116 -14.08 14.26 3.14
C ILE A 116 -14.46 15.70 3.51
N HIS A 117 -15.49 16.25 2.88
CA HIS A 117 -15.94 17.63 3.12
C HIS A 117 -16.63 17.82 4.49
N LEU A 118 -17.03 16.73 5.15
CA LEU A 118 -17.47 16.78 6.55
C LEU A 118 -16.28 16.95 7.53
N ASP A 119 -15.04 16.88 7.03
CA ASP A 119 -13.78 16.91 7.79
C ASP A 119 -13.83 16.08 9.10
N PRO A 120 -14.15 14.78 9.02
CA PRO A 120 -14.17 13.94 10.21
C PRO A 120 -12.75 13.80 10.75
N ARG A 121 -12.56 14.22 12.01
CA ARG A 121 -11.30 14.11 12.73
C ARG A 121 -11.41 13.22 13.96
N THR A 122 -10.36 12.45 14.23
CA THR A 122 -10.25 11.71 15.49
C THR A 122 -9.97 12.64 16.68
N ARG A 123 -9.93 12.09 17.90
CA ARG A 123 -9.51 12.83 19.11
C ARG A 123 -8.10 13.43 18.99
N GLU A 124 -7.23 12.78 18.21
CA GLU A 124 -5.86 13.25 17.95
C GLU A 124 -5.77 14.22 16.76
N GLY A 125 -6.91 14.55 16.14
CA GLY A 125 -6.96 15.43 14.98
C GLY A 125 -6.66 14.73 13.65
N PHE A 126 -6.57 13.39 13.62
CA PHE A 126 -6.33 12.65 12.38
C PHE A 126 -7.50 12.76 11.44
N THR A 127 -7.22 13.20 10.21
CA THR A 127 -8.12 13.09 9.06
C THR A 127 -8.14 11.65 8.53
N LEU A 128 -9.07 11.36 7.61
CA LEU A 128 -9.11 10.07 6.91
C LEU A 128 -7.78 9.73 6.22
N LEU A 129 -7.08 10.74 5.69
CA LEU A 129 -5.79 10.56 5.05
C LEU A 129 -4.71 10.12 6.05
N HIS A 130 -4.70 10.69 7.26
CA HIS A 130 -3.79 10.25 8.33
C HIS A 130 -4.04 8.79 8.72
N LEU A 131 -5.30 8.40 8.85
CA LEU A 131 -5.66 7.02 9.19
C LEU A 131 -5.24 6.03 8.09
N ALA A 132 -5.39 6.41 6.82
CA ALA A 132 -5.01 5.56 5.69
C ALA A 132 -3.49 5.28 5.61
N VAL A 133 -2.66 6.22 6.09
CA VAL A 133 -1.20 6.09 6.06
C VAL A 133 -0.58 5.64 7.40
N ASN A 134 -1.36 5.64 8.48
CA ASN A 134 -0.88 5.28 9.81
C ASN A 134 -0.96 3.77 10.04
N SER A 135 0.18 3.15 10.34
CA SER A 135 0.26 1.72 10.67
C SER A 135 -0.37 1.33 12.00
N ASN A 136 -0.61 2.31 12.87
CA ASN A 136 -1.21 2.12 14.18
C ASN A 136 -2.74 2.32 14.14
N THR A 137 -3.32 2.61 12.96
CA THR A 137 -4.77 2.68 12.80
C THR A 137 -5.36 1.35 13.24
N PRO A 138 -6.18 1.31 14.31
CA PRO A 138 -6.71 0.07 14.85
C PRO A 138 -7.67 -0.56 13.84
N VAL A 139 -7.48 -1.84 13.57
CA VAL A 139 -8.38 -2.67 12.78
C VAL A 139 -8.98 -3.69 13.78
N ASP A 140 -10.30 -3.82 13.81
CA ASP A 140 -10.93 -4.74 14.76
C ASP A 140 -10.50 -6.20 14.49
N ASP A 141 -9.97 -6.85 15.53
CA ASP A 141 -9.33 -8.18 15.45
C ASP A 141 -10.29 -9.33 15.10
N PHE A 142 -11.60 -9.09 15.15
CA PHE A 142 -12.58 -10.18 15.09
C PHE A 142 -12.88 -10.64 13.65
N HIS A 143 -12.88 -9.74 12.65
CA HIS A 143 -13.30 -10.09 11.28
C HIS A 143 -12.58 -9.34 10.13
N THR A 144 -11.61 -8.45 10.39
CA THR A 144 -11.11 -7.49 9.37
C THR A 144 -9.60 -7.46 9.14
N ASN A 145 -8.80 -8.17 9.94
CA ASN A 145 -7.34 -8.20 9.79
C ASN A 145 -6.86 -8.74 8.43
N ASP A 146 -7.61 -9.66 7.82
CA ASP A 146 -7.30 -10.22 6.49
C ASP A 146 -7.88 -9.40 5.33
N VAL A 147 -8.76 -8.42 5.61
CA VAL A 147 -9.49 -7.63 4.60
C VAL A 147 -8.87 -6.25 4.40
N CYS A 148 -8.39 -5.60 5.46
CA CYS A 148 -7.82 -4.26 5.37
C CYS A 148 -6.64 -4.10 6.33
N SER A 149 -5.45 -3.83 5.79
CA SER A 149 -4.27 -3.45 6.55
C SER A 149 -3.86 -2.02 6.22
N PHE A 150 -3.36 -1.32 7.23
CA PHE A 150 -2.77 0.01 7.10
C PHE A 150 -1.28 -0.06 7.38
N PRO A 151 -0.44 0.69 6.64
CA PRO A 151 -0.78 1.70 5.63
C PRO A 151 -1.33 1.11 4.32
N ASN A 152 -2.30 1.78 3.69
CA ASN A 152 -2.94 1.29 2.46
C ASN A 152 -2.80 2.29 1.30
N ALA A 153 -2.02 1.92 0.27
CA ALA A 153 -1.74 2.76 -0.89
C ALA A 153 -2.98 3.04 -1.75
N LEU A 154 -3.89 2.06 -1.90
CA LEU A 154 -5.09 2.20 -2.72
C LEU A 154 -6.10 3.15 -2.08
N VAL A 155 -6.34 3.01 -0.77
CA VAL A 155 -7.21 3.92 0.00
C VAL A 155 -6.63 5.33 0.00
N THR A 156 -5.32 5.46 0.22
CA THR A 156 -4.64 6.76 0.17
C THR A 156 -4.85 7.45 -1.18
N LYS A 157 -4.62 6.73 -2.28
CA LYS A 157 -4.82 7.27 -3.63
C LYS A 157 -6.28 7.65 -3.87
N LEU A 158 -7.23 6.80 -3.49
CA LEU A 158 -8.66 7.09 -3.65
C LEU A 158 -9.10 8.35 -2.89
N LEU A 159 -8.61 8.54 -1.66
CA LEU A 159 -8.89 9.74 -0.87
C LEU A 159 -8.33 11.00 -1.55
N LEU A 160 -7.10 10.94 -2.06
CA LEU A 160 -6.46 12.05 -2.79
C LEU A 160 -7.22 12.37 -4.09
N ASP A 161 -7.58 11.34 -4.87
CA ASP A 161 -8.37 11.48 -6.10
C ASP A 161 -9.75 12.10 -5.81
N CYS A 162 -10.32 11.84 -4.63
CA CYS A 162 -11.56 12.44 -4.14
C CYS A 162 -11.38 13.82 -3.48
N GLY A 163 -10.19 14.42 -3.54
CA GLY A 163 -9.93 15.78 -3.06
C GLY A 163 -9.63 15.89 -1.56
N ALA A 164 -9.12 14.83 -0.92
CA ALA A 164 -8.62 14.94 0.45
C ALA A 164 -7.48 15.96 0.55
N GLU A 165 -7.52 16.79 1.59
CA GLU A 165 -6.49 17.80 1.82
C GLU A 165 -5.16 17.14 2.21
N VAL A 166 -4.21 17.17 1.28
CA VAL A 166 -2.92 16.47 1.40
C VAL A 166 -2.04 17.03 2.52
N ASN A 167 -2.13 18.33 2.77
CA ASN A 167 -1.32 19.06 3.76
C ASN A 167 -2.07 19.30 5.08
N ALA A 168 -3.23 18.65 5.28
CA ALA A 168 -3.91 18.68 6.56
C ALA A 168 -2.97 18.17 7.67
N VAL A 169 -3.10 18.74 8.86
CA VAL A 169 -2.28 18.38 10.03
C VAL A 169 -3.12 17.88 11.20
N ASP A 170 -2.54 16.98 11.97
CA ASP A 170 -3.06 16.50 13.24
C ASP A 170 -2.90 17.54 14.37
N ASN A 171 -3.29 17.18 15.60
CA ASN A 171 -3.15 18.06 16.76
C ASN A 171 -1.69 18.37 17.12
N GLU A 172 -0.72 17.57 16.67
CA GLU A 172 0.72 17.76 16.87
C GLU A 172 1.37 18.54 15.71
N GLY A 173 0.60 18.91 14.69
CA GLY A 173 1.11 19.57 13.47
C GLY A 173 1.77 18.61 12.48
N ASN A 174 1.63 17.30 12.66
CA ASN A 174 2.12 16.31 11.70
C ASN A 174 1.14 16.22 10.52
N SER A 175 1.67 16.26 9.30
CA SER A 175 0.95 15.91 8.09
C SER A 175 0.99 14.40 7.79
N ALA A 176 0.24 13.93 6.79
CA ALA A 176 0.30 12.54 6.34
C ALA A 176 1.74 12.07 6.01
N LEU A 177 2.57 12.96 5.44
CA LEU A 177 4.00 12.69 5.20
C LEU A 177 4.80 12.47 6.48
N HIS A 178 4.52 13.22 7.56
CA HIS A 178 5.19 13.03 8.85
C HIS A 178 4.86 11.68 9.50
N ILE A 179 3.68 11.13 9.23
CA ILE A 179 3.25 9.85 9.80
C ILE A 179 3.86 8.67 9.03
N ILE A 180 3.74 8.66 7.70
CA ILE A 180 4.17 7.50 6.88
C ILE A 180 5.68 7.23 6.96
N VAL A 181 6.50 8.26 7.16
CA VAL A 181 7.97 8.16 7.24
C VAL A 181 8.47 7.52 8.55
N GLN A 182 7.60 7.43 9.56
CA GLN A 182 7.89 6.73 10.81
C GLN A 182 7.64 5.22 10.70
N TYR A 183 7.09 4.75 9.57
CA TYR A 183 6.78 3.36 9.32
C TYR A 183 8.03 2.47 9.30
N ASN A 184 8.11 1.51 10.24
CA ASN A 184 9.29 0.70 10.49
C ASN A 184 8.99 -0.82 10.38
N ARG A 185 8.32 -1.23 9.30
CA ARG A 185 7.98 -2.64 9.01
C ARG A 185 8.92 -3.23 7.94
N PRO A 186 8.99 -4.57 7.80
CA PRO A 186 9.96 -5.25 6.95
C PRO A 186 9.86 -4.89 5.45
N ILE A 187 10.92 -5.27 4.72
CA ILE A 187 11.29 -4.86 3.36
C ILE A 187 10.17 -5.07 2.32
N SER A 188 9.26 -6.04 2.53
CA SER A 188 8.12 -6.32 1.63
C SER A 188 7.16 -5.14 1.47
N ASP A 189 7.11 -4.24 2.47
CA ASP A 189 6.22 -3.08 2.46
C ASP A 189 6.86 -1.84 1.84
N PHE A 190 8.08 -1.98 1.31
CA PHE A 190 8.76 -0.90 0.59
C PHE A 190 7.91 -0.36 -0.57
N LEU A 191 7.26 -1.26 -1.32
CA LEU A 191 6.40 -0.85 -2.44
C LEU A 191 5.23 -0.01 -1.96
N THR A 192 4.58 -0.41 -0.87
CA THR A 192 3.45 0.32 -0.27
C THR A 192 3.91 1.70 0.20
N LEU A 193 5.03 1.76 0.93
CA LEU A 193 5.64 3.02 1.39
C LEU A 193 5.98 3.95 0.21
N HIS A 194 6.65 3.42 -0.81
CA HIS A 194 7.03 4.15 -2.01
C HIS A 194 5.81 4.69 -2.76
N SER A 195 4.78 3.86 -2.99
CA SER A 195 3.55 4.26 -3.66
C SER A 195 2.80 5.34 -2.89
N ILE A 196 2.73 5.26 -1.56
CA ILE A 196 2.08 6.27 -0.72
C ILE A 196 2.84 7.60 -0.79
N ILE A 197 4.17 7.59 -0.59
CA ILE A 197 4.98 8.81 -0.62
C ILE A 197 4.87 9.49 -1.99
N ILE A 198 4.97 8.73 -3.09
CA ILE A 198 4.79 9.29 -4.43
C ILE A 198 3.40 9.89 -4.60
N SER A 199 2.35 9.16 -4.22
CA SER A 199 0.97 9.65 -4.36
C SER A 199 0.74 10.96 -3.60
N LEU A 200 1.30 11.07 -2.39
CA LEU A 200 1.23 12.30 -1.59
C LEU A 200 1.98 13.46 -2.26
N VAL A 201 3.22 13.23 -2.73
CA VAL A 201 4.02 14.27 -3.39
C VAL A 201 3.39 14.71 -4.71
N GLU A 202 2.88 13.78 -5.52
CA GLU A 202 2.15 14.07 -6.76
C GLU A 202 0.86 14.86 -6.49
N ALA A 203 0.18 14.59 -5.37
CA ALA A 203 -0.97 15.36 -4.91
C ALA A 203 -0.60 16.74 -4.31
N GLY A 204 0.68 17.09 -4.22
CA GLY A 204 1.15 18.41 -3.76
C GLY A 204 1.49 18.48 -2.28
N ALA A 205 1.87 17.36 -1.65
CA ALA A 205 2.33 17.34 -0.27
C ALA A 205 3.63 18.16 -0.09
N HIS A 206 3.64 19.04 0.90
CA HIS A 206 4.84 19.81 1.28
C HIS A 206 5.79 18.95 2.11
N THR A 207 7.02 18.78 1.62
CA THR A 207 8.06 17.95 2.25
C THR A 207 8.85 18.70 3.34
N ASP A 208 8.60 19.98 3.51
CA ASP A 208 9.30 20.90 4.40
C ASP A 208 8.42 21.53 5.46
N MET A 209 7.14 21.15 5.52
CA MET A 209 6.27 21.54 6.64
C MET A 209 6.89 21.14 7.96
N THR A 210 6.82 22.02 8.94
CA THR A 210 7.28 21.73 10.30
C THR A 210 6.10 21.46 11.21
N ASN A 211 6.22 20.42 12.03
CA ASN A 211 5.24 20.16 13.08
C ASN A 211 5.45 21.08 14.30
N LYS A 212 4.64 20.94 15.36
CA LYS A 212 4.79 21.74 16.59
C LYS A 212 6.13 21.55 17.31
N GLN A 213 6.89 20.52 16.97
CA GLN A 213 8.24 20.24 17.47
C GLN A 213 9.32 20.86 16.57
N ASN A 214 8.95 21.66 15.57
CA ASN A 214 9.83 22.19 14.51
C ASN A 214 10.59 21.10 13.73
N LYS A 215 9.99 19.91 13.60
CA LYS A 215 10.56 18.80 12.82
C LYS A 215 9.86 18.70 11.49
N THR A 216 10.63 18.51 10.43
CA THR A 216 10.14 18.17 9.09
C THR A 216 9.84 16.67 8.97
N PRO A 217 9.14 16.21 7.91
CA PRO A 217 8.98 14.78 7.64
C PRO A 217 10.34 14.07 7.53
N LEU A 218 11.35 14.72 6.96
CA LEU A 218 12.70 14.16 6.88
C LEU A 218 13.32 13.98 8.27
N ASP A 219 13.11 14.92 9.20
CA ASP A 219 13.62 14.80 10.57
C ASP A 219 12.90 13.71 11.39
N LYS A 220 11.67 13.35 10.99
CA LYS A 220 10.87 12.29 11.59
C LYS A 220 11.14 10.92 10.99
N SER A 221 11.89 10.81 9.89
CA SER A 221 12.13 9.52 9.24
C SER A 221 12.95 8.58 10.13
N THR A 222 12.48 7.35 10.29
CA THR A 222 13.14 6.34 11.15
C THR A 222 14.03 5.39 10.36
N THR A 223 13.87 5.33 9.04
CA THR A 223 14.57 4.40 8.14
C THR A 223 15.29 5.14 7.02
N GLY A 224 16.52 4.69 6.68
CA GLY A 224 17.30 5.30 5.59
C GLY A 224 16.62 5.21 4.22
N VAL A 225 15.72 4.25 4.05
CA VAL A 225 14.89 4.12 2.84
C VAL A 225 13.91 5.28 2.70
N SER A 226 13.22 5.65 3.78
CA SER A 226 12.31 6.81 3.81
C SER A 226 13.06 8.11 3.54
N GLU A 227 14.27 8.25 4.10
CA GLU A 227 15.14 9.40 3.81
C GLU A 227 15.49 9.51 2.33
N ILE A 228 15.92 8.40 1.71
CA ILE A 228 16.29 8.39 0.29
C ILE A 228 15.08 8.79 -0.56
N LEU A 229 13.90 8.20 -0.29
CA LEU A 229 12.69 8.50 -1.03
C LEU A 229 12.29 9.97 -0.94
N LEU A 230 12.31 10.54 0.27
CA LEU A 230 12.03 11.97 0.45
C LEU A 230 13.07 12.84 -0.25
N LYS A 231 14.37 12.55 -0.08
CA LYS A 231 15.46 13.31 -0.70
C LYS A 231 15.40 13.27 -2.23
N THR A 232 15.02 12.14 -2.82
CA THR A 232 14.84 12.02 -4.28
C THR A 232 13.62 12.80 -4.77
N GLN A 233 12.57 12.89 -3.96
CA GLN A 233 11.31 13.57 -4.31
C GLN A 233 11.26 15.04 -3.83
N MET A 234 12.30 15.55 -3.16
CA MET A 234 12.45 16.94 -2.73
C MET A 234 12.66 17.88 -3.93
N LYS A 235 11.60 18.09 -4.72
CA LYS A 235 11.53 19.23 -5.65
C LYS A 235 10.87 20.39 -4.92
N MET A 236 11.69 21.27 -4.35
CA MET A 236 11.20 22.42 -3.61
C MET A 236 10.59 23.46 -4.55
N SER A 237 9.34 23.86 -4.29
CA SER A 237 8.74 24.95 -5.03
C SER A 237 9.38 26.29 -4.63
N LEU A 238 9.40 27.26 -5.55
CA LEU A 238 9.89 28.60 -5.25
C LEU A 238 9.10 29.27 -4.10
N LYS A 239 7.81 28.94 -3.98
CA LYS A 239 6.93 29.44 -2.92
C LYS A 239 7.35 28.92 -1.55
N CYS A 240 7.70 27.63 -1.45
CA CYS A 240 8.23 27.01 -0.24
C CYS A 240 9.59 27.61 0.16
N LEU A 241 10.49 27.79 -0.82
CA LEU A 241 11.79 28.46 -0.59
C LEU A 241 11.61 29.88 -0.04
N ALA A 242 10.69 30.66 -0.60
CA ALA A 242 10.39 32.01 -0.14
C ALA A 242 9.81 32.02 1.28
N ALA A 243 8.82 31.17 1.57
CA ALA A 243 8.23 31.05 2.90
C ALA A 243 9.27 30.66 3.96
N ARG A 244 10.12 29.68 3.64
CA ARG A 244 11.22 29.26 4.51
C ARG A 244 12.24 30.38 4.73
N ALA A 245 12.59 31.15 3.70
CA ALA A 245 13.51 32.28 3.84
C ALA A 245 12.93 33.39 4.73
N VAL A 246 11.62 33.66 4.63
CA VAL A 246 10.90 34.62 5.48
C VAL A 246 10.97 34.20 6.95
N ARG A 247 10.71 32.93 7.27
CA ARG A 247 10.84 32.43 8.65
C ARG A 247 12.27 32.33 9.15
N ALA A 248 13.21 31.88 8.32
CA ALA A 248 14.61 31.74 8.74
C ALA A 248 15.28 33.08 9.09
N ASN A 249 14.75 34.20 8.57
CA ASN A 249 15.25 35.54 8.85
C ASN A 249 14.33 36.35 9.78
N ASP A 250 13.35 35.70 10.42
CA ASP A 250 12.36 36.32 11.32
C ASP A 250 11.73 37.60 10.76
N ILE A 251 11.44 37.60 9.46
CA ILE A 251 10.86 38.76 8.77
C ILE A 251 9.40 38.89 9.21
N ASN A 252 8.99 40.07 9.66
CA ASN A 252 7.59 40.29 10.01
C ASN A 252 6.70 40.31 8.75
N TYR A 253 5.87 39.29 8.59
CA TYR A 253 4.96 39.13 7.44
C TYR A 253 3.48 39.29 7.79
N GLN A 254 3.14 39.45 9.08
CA GLN A 254 1.76 39.61 9.55
C GLN A 254 1.17 40.95 9.07
N ASP A 255 -0.05 40.89 8.53
CA ASP A 255 -0.82 41.96 7.90
C ASP A 255 -0.16 42.60 6.65
N GLN A 256 0.95 42.03 6.15
CA GLN A 256 1.63 42.51 4.93
C GLN A 256 1.31 41.69 3.69
N ILE A 257 0.86 40.45 3.88
CA ILE A 257 0.49 39.52 2.81
C ILE A 257 -0.95 39.03 3.02
N PRO A 258 -1.65 38.58 1.97
CA PRO A 258 -2.96 37.94 2.11
C PRO A 258 -2.97 36.83 3.18
N ARG A 259 -4.03 36.72 3.99
CA ARG A 259 -4.15 35.72 5.07
C ARG A 259 -3.84 34.28 4.64
N THR A 260 -4.24 33.91 3.42
CA THR A 260 -3.94 32.58 2.85
C THR A 260 -2.44 32.32 2.65
N LEU A 261 -1.65 33.38 2.44
CA LEU A 261 -0.20 33.31 2.37
C LEU A 261 0.45 33.38 3.76
N GLU A 262 -0.18 34.05 4.73
CA GLU A 262 0.28 34.03 6.12
C GLU A 262 0.18 32.62 6.71
N GLU A 263 -0.95 31.94 6.51
CA GLU A 263 -1.13 30.54 6.90
C GLU A 263 -0.08 29.65 6.21
N PHE A 264 0.15 29.85 4.92
CA PHE A 264 1.17 29.13 4.16
C PHE A 264 2.60 29.33 4.72
N VAL A 265 2.97 30.56 5.04
CA VAL A 265 4.28 30.88 5.65
C VAL A 265 4.37 30.31 7.07
N GLY A 266 3.26 30.23 7.79
CA GLY A 266 3.20 29.63 9.13
C GLY A 266 3.50 28.12 9.17
N PHE A 267 3.25 27.38 8.08
CA PHE A 267 3.49 25.93 8.03
C PHE A 267 4.95 25.53 7.74
N HIS A 268 5.68 26.36 7.00
CA HIS A 268 7.14 26.25 6.78
C HIS A 268 7.85 26.76 8.01
#